data_AF-A0A1U8JPR3-F1
#
_entry.id   AF-A0A1U8JPR3-F1
#
_cell.length_a   1.000
_cell.length_b   1.000
_cell.length_c   1.000
_cell.angle_alpha   90.00
_cell.angle_beta   90.00
_cell.angle_gamma   90.00
#
_symmetry.space_group_name_H-M   'P 1'
#
loop_
_entity.id
_entity.type
_entity.pdbx_description
1 polymer ?
#
loop_
_entity_poly.entity_id
_entity_poly.type
_entity_poly.pdbx_seq_one_letter_code
_entity_poly.pdbx_strand_id
1 'polypeptide(L)'
;MHGLGGRMGTRVIDPQQLIFDHAAQFFTVSDSRFSKLVDYWLEKGLVREWQGLVGQLELGGRFVPLPSSPPRFIGVNGMRPLADSLLSETSMVNVVRPCWISKLEPFNGMWHLSENGKPRGEFDAIVIAHNDCRLFTK
;
A
#
# COMPACT_ATOMS: atom_id res chain seq x y z
N MET A 1 -3.67 -14.88 -2.59
CA MET A 1 -4.30 -13.74 -3.28
C MET A 1 -3.59 -12.45 -2.86
N HIS A 2 -3.13 -11.62 -3.80
CA HIS A 2 -2.54 -10.31 -3.46
C HIS A 2 -3.66 -9.35 -3.05
N GLY A 3 -3.65 -8.92 -1.78
CA GLY A 3 -4.57 -7.89 -1.26
C GLY A 3 -4.25 -6.50 -1.81
N LEU A 4 -5.08 -5.52 -1.45
CA LEU A 4 -4.79 -4.12 -1.75
C LEU A 4 -3.55 -3.63 -0.99
N GLY A 5 -3.08 -2.43 -1.34
CA GLY A 5 -2.00 -1.74 -0.64
C GLY A 5 -0.60 -2.05 -1.15
N GLY A 6 -0.42 -3.03 -2.04
CA GLY A 6 0.88 -3.34 -2.65
C GLY A 6 1.95 -3.66 -1.59
N ARG A 7 2.90 -2.74 -1.36
CA ARG A 7 3.95 -2.87 -0.34
C ARG A 7 3.45 -2.68 1.10
N MET A 8 2.18 -2.34 1.30
CA MET A 8 1.49 -2.38 2.60
C MET A 8 0.85 -3.75 2.88
N GLY A 9 1.25 -4.80 2.15
CA GLY A 9 0.63 -6.12 2.27
C GLY A 9 0.96 -6.83 3.58
N THR A 10 -0.07 -7.12 4.37
CA THR A 10 -0.02 -8.04 5.52
C THR A 10 -0.13 -9.49 5.07
N ARG A 11 0.57 -10.40 5.74
CA ARG A 11 0.46 -11.86 5.57
C ARG A 11 -0.10 -12.48 6.84
N VAL A 12 -0.96 -13.46 6.65
CA VAL A 12 -1.53 -14.29 7.70
C VAL A 12 -1.13 -15.73 7.40
N ILE A 13 -0.53 -16.41 8.37
CA ILE A 13 -0.19 -17.83 8.28
C ILE A 13 -1.15 -18.60 9.19
N ASP A 14 -1.98 -19.42 8.57
CA ASP A 14 -2.83 -20.40 9.24
C ASP A 14 -2.09 -21.74 9.39
N PRO A 15 -2.41 -22.55 10.42
CA PRO A 15 -3.39 -22.32 11.49
C PRO A 15 -2.87 -21.49 12.67
N GLN A 16 -1.59 -21.10 12.67
CA GLN A 16 -0.96 -20.42 13.82
C GLN A 16 -1.43 -18.97 14.03
N GLN A 17 -2.24 -18.42 13.11
CA GLN A 17 -2.70 -17.03 13.10
C GLN A 17 -1.56 -16.01 13.24
N LEU A 18 -0.38 -16.33 12.69
CA LEU A 18 0.74 -15.39 12.70
C LEU A 18 0.48 -14.30 11.65
N ILE A 19 0.49 -13.05 12.10
CA ILE A 19 0.25 -11.87 11.27
C ILE A 19 1.54 -11.05 11.21
N PHE A 20 1.99 -10.73 10.00
CA PHE A 20 3.17 -9.88 9.82
C PHE A 20 3.09 -9.03 8.54
N ASP A 21 3.64 -7.83 8.63
CA ASP A 21 3.82 -6.93 7.51
C ASP A 21 5.21 -7.16 6.90
N HIS A 22 5.24 -7.76 5.72
CA HIS A 22 6.49 -8.23 5.11
C HIS A 22 7.30 -7.13 4.40
N ALA A 23 6.70 -5.97 4.12
CA ALA A 23 7.31 -4.91 3.33
C ALA A 23 7.36 -3.59 4.11
N ALA A 24 6.30 -2.78 4.12
CA ALA A 24 6.24 -1.60 4.97
C ALA A 24 5.96 -2.03 6.43
N GLN A 25 6.96 -1.96 7.29
CA GLN A 25 6.83 -2.36 8.70
C GLN A 25 6.25 -1.26 9.59
N PHE A 26 6.56 0.00 9.28
CA PHE A 26 6.02 1.21 9.89
C PHE A 26 6.18 2.37 8.92
N PHE A 27 5.56 3.50 9.21
CA PHE A 27 5.82 4.76 8.52
C PHE A 27 5.98 5.92 9.53
N THR A 28 6.55 7.02 9.06
CA THR A 28 6.67 8.27 9.84
C THR A 28 5.99 9.39 9.07
N VAL A 29 5.72 10.51 9.74
CA VAL A 29 5.00 11.65 9.18
C VAL A 29 5.85 12.90 9.32
N SER A 30 6.05 13.61 8.22
CA SER A 30 6.74 14.91 8.19
C SER A 30 5.96 15.98 7.40
N ASP A 31 5.09 15.57 6.47
CA ASP A 31 4.23 16.49 5.71
C ASP A 31 2.90 16.74 6.43
N SER A 32 2.52 18.01 6.55
CA SER A 32 1.32 18.42 7.30
C SER A 32 0.00 17.97 6.66
N ARG A 33 -0.04 17.77 5.34
CA ARG A 33 -1.23 17.23 4.66
C ARG A 33 -1.36 15.75 4.93
N PHE A 34 -0.23 15.02 4.94
CA PHE A 34 -0.23 13.61 5.33
C PHE A 34 -0.57 13.41 6.81
N SER A 35 -0.12 14.32 7.69
CA SER A 35 -0.49 14.30 9.12
C SER A 35 -2.00 14.30 9.33
N LYS A 36 -2.75 15.13 8.61
CA LYS A 36 -4.22 15.15 8.71
C LYS A 36 -4.89 13.82 8.36
N LEU A 37 -4.33 13.10 7.38
CA LEU A 37 -4.80 11.75 7.03
C LEU A 37 -4.49 10.75 8.14
N VAL A 38 -3.30 10.87 8.74
CA VAL A 38 -2.89 10.00 9.85
C VAL A 38 -3.74 10.26 11.10
N ASP A 39 -4.04 11.51 11.42
CA ASP A 39 -4.96 11.88 12.50
C ASP A 39 -6.33 11.24 12.30
N TYR A 40 -6.89 11.34 11.08
CA TYR A 40 -8.13 10.66 10.72
C TYR A 40 -8.04 9.14 10.90
N TRP A 41 -6.96 8.50 10.46
CA TRP A 41 -6.77 7.06 10.62
C TRP A 41 -6.57 6.63 12.08
N LEU A 42 -5.97 7.48 12.91
CA LEU A 42 -5.85 7.27 14.36
C LEU A 42 -7.24 7.29 15.01
N GLU A 43 -8.06 8.29 14.69
CA GLU A 43 -9.44 8.41 15.18
C GLU A 43 -10.31 7.20 14.78
N LYS A 44 -10.11 6.68 13.57
CA LYS A 44 -10.79 5.46 13.09
C LYS A 44 -10.21 4.15 13.64
N GLY A 45 -9.12 4.20 14.40
CA GLY A 45 -8.45 3.00 14.93
C GLY A 45 -7.83 2.12 13.84
N LEU A 46 -7.50 2.70 12.67
CA LEU A 46 -6.86 1.97 11.57
C LEU A 46 -5.34 1.88 11.77
N VAL A 47 -4.75 2.93 12.32
CA VAL A 47 -3.33 2.99 12.69
C VAL A 47 -3.17 3.33 14.16
N ARG A 48 -1.98 3.07 14.70
CA ARG A 48 -1.57 3.49 16.05
C ARG A 48 -0.11 3.86 16.06
N GLU A 49 0.28 4.69 17.02
CA GLU A 49 1.70 4.92 17.29
C GLU A 49 2.34 3.63 17.82
N TRP A 50 3.52 3.32 17.30
CA TRP A 50 4.30 2.15 17.68
C TRP A 50 5.40 2.53 18.66
N GLN A 51 5.29 1.98 19.86
CA GLN A 51 6.23 2.18 20.97
C GLN A 51 7.40 1.18 20.98
N GLY A 52 7.58 0.42 19.89
CA GLY A 52 8.66 -0.58 19.80
C GLY A 52 10.03 0.07 19.60
N LEU A 53 11.05 -0.58 20.15
CA LEU A 53 12.45 -0.16 19.97
C LEU A 53 12.91 -0.55 18.56
N VAL A 54 13.32 0.46 17.79
CA VAL A 54 14.04 0.29 16.54
C VAL A 54 15.46 0.79 16.76
N GLY A 55 16.45 0.08 16.26
CA GLY A 55 17.84 0.43 16.46
C GLY A 55 18.74 -0.16 15.38
N GLN A 56 19.99 0.28 15.41
CA GLN A 56 21.06 -0.30 14.61
C GLN A 56 21.76 -1.38 15.42
N LEU A 57 22.02 -2.52 14.79
CA LEU A 57 22.93 -3.52 15.35
C LEU A 57 24.33 -3.27 14.76
N GLU A 58 25.26 -2.88 15.61
CA GLU A 58 26.63 -2.60 15.20
C GLU A 58 27.51 -3.85 15.22
N LEU A 59 28.68 -3.75 14.59
CA LEU A 59 29.74 -4.76 14.67
C LEU A 59 30.07 -5.04 16.15
N GLY A 60 30.16 -6.32 16.50
CA GLY A 60 30.34 -6.76 17.90
C GLY A 60 29.03 -6.94 18.67
N GLY A 61 27.87 -6.78 18.03
CA GLY A 61 26.56 -7.14 18.61
C GLY A 61 25.96 -6.06 19.51
N ARG A 62 26.53 -4.85 19.54
CA ARG A 62 25.97 -3.72 20.29
C ARG A 62 24.73 -3.18 19.59
N PHE A 63 23.59 -3.16 20.29
CA PHE A 63 22.36 -2.53 19.80
C PHE A 63 22.32 -1.06 20.22
N VAL A 64 22.11 -0.16 19.25
CA VAL A 64 21.98 1.27 19.44
C VAL A 64 20.56 1.71 19.05
N PRO A 65 19.70 2.11 19.99
CA PRO A 65 18.35 2.57 19.67
C PRO A 65 18.36 3.83 18.80
N LEU A 66 17.50 3.85 17.78
CA LEU A 66 17.19 5.07 17.04
C LEU A 66 16.31 6.00 17.90
N PRO A 67 16.33 7.32 17.65
CA PRO A 67 15.43 8.26 18.31
C PRO A 67 13.96 7.84 18.18
N SER A 68 13.14 8.13 19.20
CA SER A 68 11.69 7.90 19.18
C SER A 68 10.91 8.92 18.36
N SER A 69 11.57 10.00 17.92
CA SER A 69 10.99 11.05 17.08
C SER A 69 11.62 11.05 15.67
N PRO A 70 10.84 11.27 14.59
CA PRO A 70 9.39 11.44 14.59
C PRO A 70 8.65 10.14 14.97
N PRO A 71 7.40 10.24 15.48
CA PRO A 71 6.61 9.06 15.83
C PRO A 71 6.50 8.07 14.68
N ARG A 72 6.51 6.78 15.01
CA ARG A 72 6.34 5.68 14.07
C ARG A 72 4.91 5.17 14.16
N PHE A 73 4.27 4.96 13.03
CA PHE A 73 2.90 4.45 12.97
C PHE A 73 2.87 3.08 12.28
N ILE A 74 2.00 2.22 12.81
CA ILE A 74 1.71 0.88 12.26
C ILE A 74 0.20 0.72 12.11
N GLY A 75 -0.23 -0.17 11.22
CA GLY A 75 -1.62 -0.60 11.16
C GLY A 75 -2.00 -1.46 12.37
N VAL A 76 -3.20 -1.25 12.93
CA VAL A 76 -3.65 -1.94 14.15
C VAL A 76 -3.72 -3.46 13.95
N ASN A 77 -4.23 -3.90 12.78
CA ASN A 77 -4.37 -5.30 12.39
C ASN A 77 -3.47 -5.64 11.20
N GLY A 78 -2.27 -5.07 11.18
CA GLY A 78 -1.38 -5.04 10.02
C GLY A 78 -1.64 -3.85 9.11
N MET A 79 -0.74 -3.62 8.15
CA MET A 79 -0.78 -2.46 7.24
C MET A 79 -1.84 -2.54 6.15
N ARG A 80 -2.26 -3.75 5.73
CA ARG A 80 -3.21 -3.91 4.61
C ARG A 80 -4.59 -3.30 4.86
N PRO A 81 -5.23 -3.47 6.03
CA PRO A 81 -6.52 -2.86 6.34
C PRO A 81 -6.59 -1.36 6.07
N LEU A 82 -5.48 -0.63 6.20
CA LEU A 82 -5.41 0.78 5.85
C LEU A 82 -5.74 1.02 4.37
N ALA A 83 -5.18 0.22 3.47
CA ALA A 83 -5.48 0.30 2.04
C ALA A 83 -6.89 -0.19 1.69
N ASP A 84 -7.40 -1.19 2.41
CA ASP A 84 -8.77 -1.69 2.23
C ASP A 84 -9.81 -0.61 2.65
N SER A 85 -9.52 0.19 3.69
CA SER A 85 -10.42 1.26 4.18
C SER A 85 -10.69 2.35 3.15
N LEU A 86 -9.69 2.72 2.34
CA LEU A 86 -9.81 3.77 1.32
C LEU A 86 -10.87 3.46 0.26
N LEU A 87 -11.13 2.18 -0.02
CA LEU A 87 -12.22 1.80 -0.93
C LEU A 87 -13.59 1.82 -0.28
N SER A 88 -13.66 1.51 1.01
CA SER A 88 -14.94 1.47 1.73
C SER A 88 -15.60 2.85 1.85
N GLU A 89 -14.81 3.91 1.72
CA GLU A 89 -15.25 5.30 1.82
C GLU A 89 -15.74 5.90 0.50
N THR A 90 -15.63 5.17 -0.62
CA THR A 90 -16.08 5.66 -1.94
C THR A 90 -16.93 4.65 -2.69
N SER A 91 -18.15 5.04 -3.04
CA SER A 91 -19.03 4.27 -3.92
C SER A 91 -18.73 4.47 -5.41
N MET A 92 -17.78 5.35 -5.74
CA MET A 92 -17.48 5.74 -7.13
C MET A 92 -16.39 4.88 -7.78
N VAL A 93 -15.72 4.00 -7.01
CA VAL A 93 -14.57 3.23 -7.50
C VAL A 93 -14.96 1.76 -7.67
N ASN A 94 -14.87 1.26 -8.91
CA ASN A 94 -14.96 -0.17 -9.19
C ASN A 94 -13.55 -0.79 -9.18
N VAL A 95 -13.36 -1.85 -8.40
CA VAL A 95 -12.07 -2.55 -8.29
C VAL A 95 -12.15 -3.95 -8.86
N VAL A 96 -11.48 -4.16 -9.99
CA VAL A 96 -11.44 -5.44 -10.70
C VAL A 96 -10.17 -6.20 -10.34
N ARG A 97 -10.31 -7.38 -9.71
CA ARG A 97 -9.20 -8.27 -9.35
C ARG A 97 -9.62 -9.75 -9.48
N PRO A 98 -8.71 -10.67 -9.86
CA PRO A 98 -7.37 -10.40 -10.40
C PRO A 98 -7.48 -9.79 -11.81
N CYS A 99 -6.70 -8.74 -12.08
CA CYS A 99 -6.60 -8.13 -13.40
C CYS A 99 -5.20 -7.54 -13.57
N TRP A 100 -4.43 -8.11 -14.50
CA TRP A 100 -3.13 -7.61 -14.90
C TRP A 100 -3.28 -6.94 -16.27
N ILE A 101 -3.33 -5.61 -16.28
CA ILE A 101 -3.31 -4.88 -17.55
C ILE A 101 -1.95 -5.12 -18.22
N SER A 102 -1.97 -5.66 -19.43
CA SER A 102 -0.79 -6.02 -20.21
C SER A 102 -0.58 -5.13 -21.44
N LYS A 103 -1.53 -4.23 -21.77
CA LYS A 103 -1.38 -3.28 -22.86
C LYS A 103 -2.30 -2.07 -22.65
N LEU A 104 -1.81 -0.92 -23.10
CA LEU A 104 -2.50 0.36 -23.14
C LEU A 104 -2.37 0.92 -24.56
N GLU A 105 -3.48 1.19 -25.23
CA GLU A 105 -3.48 1.69 -26.61
C GLU A 105 -4.37 2.94 -26.74
N PRO A 106 -3.86 4.05 -27.29
CA PRO A 106 -4.70 5.17 -27.65
C PRO A 106 -5.47 4.84 -28.93
N PHE A 107 -6.79 4.97 -28.92
CA PHE A 107 -7.65 4.80 -30.09
C PHE A 107 -8.87 5.71 -29.98
N ASN A 108 -9.16 6.44 -31.06
CA ASN A 108 -10.32 7.34 -31.18
C ASN A 108 -10.53 8.31 -29.98
N GLY A 109 -9.45 8.84 -29.42
CA GLY A 109 -9.48 9.77 -28.28
C GLY A 109 -9.58 9.12 -26.90
N MET A 110 -9.61 7.78 -26.83
CA MET A 110 -9.73 7.00 -25.60
C MET A 110 -8.51 6.10 -25.38
N TRP A 111 -8.31 5.65 -24.15
CA TRP A 111 -7.34 4.63 -23.78
C TRP A 111 -8.01 3.27 -23.68
N HIS A 112 -7.58 2.33 -24.52
CA HIS A 112 -8.06 0.96 -24.54
C HIS A 112 -7.11 0.08 -23.72
N LEU A 113 -7.66 -0.61 -22.73
CA LEU A 113 -6.91 -1.51 -21.85
C LEU A 113 -7.12 -2.95 -22.28
N SER A 114 -6.06 -3.75 -22.24
CA SER A 114 -6.19 -5.21 -22.39
C SER A 114 -5.33 -6.00 -21.42
N GLU A 115 -5.75 -7.24 -21.17
CA GLU A 115 -5.02 -8.27 -20.42
C GLU A 115 -4.83 -9.47 -21.34
N ASN A 116 -3.59 -9.74 -21.76
CA ASN A 116 -3.22 -10.80 -22.70
C ASN A 116 -4.09 -10.81 -23.96
N GLY A 117 -4.34 -9.61 -24.53
CA GLY A 117 -5.17 -9.40 -25.71
C GLY A 117 -6.68 -9.33 -25.44
N LYS A 118 -7.15 -9.66 -24.24
CA LYS A 118 -8.57 -9.53 -23.87
C LYS A 118 -8.89 -8.08 -23.47
N PRO A 119 -9.89 -7.42 -24.08
CA PRO A 119 -10.29 -6.07 -23.69
C PRO A 119 -10.72 -5.96 -22.22
N ARG A 120 -10.31 -4.89 -21.55
CA ARG A 120 -10.60 -4.60 -20.13
C ARG A 120 -11.24 -3.23 -19.90
N GLY A 121 -11.61 -2.52 -20.96
CA GLY A 121 -12.35 -1.26 -20.90
C GLY A 121 -11.68 -0.14 -21.70
N GLU A 122 -12.38 0.97 -21.77
CA GLU A 122 -12.00 2.18 -22.50
C GLU A 122 -12.18 3.38 -21.56
N PHE A 123 -11.21 4.29 -21.52
CA PHE A 123 -11.17 5.37 -20.53
C PHE A 123 -10.63 6.66 -21.13
N ASP A 124 -11.18 7.81 -20.73
CA ASP A 124 -10.70 9.13 -21.17
C ASP A 124 -9.31 9.46 -20.61
N ALA A 125 -8.99 8.92 -19.43
CA ALA A 125 -7.73 9.15 -18.74
C ALA A 125 -7.25 7.91 -17.99
N ILE A 126 -5.93 7.80 -17.81
CA ILE A 126 -5.27 6.71 -17.10
C ILE A 126 -4.30 7.27 -16.07
N VAL A 127 -4.35 6.72 -14.85
CA VAL A 127 -3.37 6.95 -13.79
C VAL A 127 -2.64 5.65 -13.51
N ILE A 128 -1.31 5.68 -13.56
CA ILE A 128 -0.46 4.52 -13.32
C ILE A 128 0.21 4.66 -11.95
N ALA A 129 -0.09 3.75 -11.04
CA ALA A 129 0.39 3.77 -9.66
C ALA A 129 1.07 2.44 -9.25
N HIS A 130 2.02 1.96 -10.07
CA HIS A 130 2.89 0.83 -9.74
C HIS A 130 4.36 1.28 -9.64
N ASN A 131 5.20 0.51 -8.95
CA ASN A 131 6.64 0.78 -8.89
C ASN A 131 7.35 0.14 -10.11
N ASP A 132 7.82 0.98 -11.02
CA ASP A 132 8.87 0.83 -12.05
C ASP A 132 8.87 -0.22 -13.20
N CYS A 133 9.39 0.28 -14.34
CA CYS A 133 10.08 -0.30 -15.51
C CYS A 133 9.46 -1.41 -16.39
N ARG A 134 8.15 -1.69 -16.30
CA ARG A 134 7.43 -2.49 -17.32
C ARG A 134 6.32 -1.72 -18.03
N LEU A 135 6.52 -0.41 -18.20
CA LEU A 135 5.70 0.34 -19.16
C LEU A 135 5.99 -0.24 -20.54
N PHE A 136 4.91 -0.67 -21.18
CA PHE A 136 4.86 -1.47 -22.41
C PHE A 136 5.63 -0.82 -23.55
N THR A 137 6.93 -1.12 -23.65
CA THR A 137 7.70 -0.93 -24.89
C THR A 137 7.91 -2.28 -25.54
N LYS A 138 7.01 -2.62 -26.46
CA LYS A 138 7.35 -3.10 -27.80
C LYS A 138 6.19 -2.81 -28.74
#